data_AF-A0A150NX91-F1
#
_entry.id   AF-A0A150NX91-F1
#
_cell.length_a   1.000
_cell.length_b   1.000
_cell.length_c   1.000
_cell.angle_alpha   90.00
_cell.angle_beta   90.00
_cell.angle_gamma   90.00
#
_symmetry.space_group_name_H-M   'P 1'
#
loop_
_entity.id
_entity.type
_entity.pdbx_description
1 polymer ?
#
loop_
_entity_poly.entity_id
_entity_poly.type
_entity_poly.pdbx_seq_one_letter_code
_entity_poly.pdbx_strand_id
1 'polypeptide(L)'
;MLKRKVSLEDFYKWYSLNKEELLNKATAGEKFNDKLKEEFLQEWPLNRILTISIDEYVIGKGLQNKSLCYALEKGKYKNLFLGISGGSASKFGIYWNEKTKSYKDQGNKVIPLSELDQRFSKLKSDLYEIIKEGIRFNFENPIFDMKRSTNEFVGRSAMVTKLLCIYSEGYPFFGVNINSQKEFWSHFVSQTTQGGPYLQNHKIIDLLSKTYPELEPSKLGTMLFEYSKLFMENKEENSTMDSSNNFRHQLIQSLLKSPNLILRGAPGTGKTYLAKEIALELTGGNEDQIGFVQFHPSYDYTDFVEGLRPVSNGDGAIEFKLQDGIFKKFCQKARDAKKTGGQDNFVFIIDEINRGEISKIFGELFFSIDPDYRGEKGSVSTQYANLHESDDKFYIPENVYIIGTMNDIDRSVDTFDFAMRRRFRFVEVTAESRLHILDEKLGERAEEAKTRLRNLNAAIENVQELNSHYHIGPSYFRNLKELDYDYELLWSDYLKPLLEDYVRGSYDEAETLETLKKAFDLTKNEQKDQAVADDNEGDENDDADH
;
A
#
# COMPACT_ATOMS: atom_id res chain seq x y z
N MET A 1 16.56 -3.95 -26.82
CA MET A 1 17.27 -3.14 -25.79
C MET A 1 18.52 -3.88 -25.32
N LEU A 2 19.69 -3.24 -25.36
CA LEU A 2 20.95 -3.77 -24.81
C LEU A 2 20.78 -3.99 -23.29
N LYS A 3 21.00 -5.22 -22.80
CA LYS A 3 20.96 -5.53 -21.36
C LYS A 3 21.98 -4.66 -20.62
N ARG A 4 21.50 -3.73 -19.79
CA ARG A 4 22.31 -2.88 -18.93
C ARG A 4 23.17 -3.75 -17.99
N LYS A 5 24.46 -3.44 -17.86
CA LYS A 5 25.38 -4.18 -16.98
C LYS A 5 25.62 -3.36 -15.72
N VAL A 6 25.57 -4.03 -14.56
CA VAL A 6 25.85 -3.42 -13.25
C VAL A 6 27.35 -3.13 -13.16
N SER A 7 27.73 -1.86 -13.05
CA SER A 7 29.10 -1.43 -12.76
C SER A 7 29.10 -0.09 -12.05
N LEU A 8 30.27 0.29 -11.50
CA LEU A 8 30.45 1.59 -10.86
C LEU A 8 30.26 2.74 -11.87
N GLU A 9 30.75 2.58 -13.11
CA GLU A 9 30.54 3.56 -14.18
C GLU A 9 29.07 3.65 -14.61
N ASP A 10 28.36 2.52 -14.68
CA ASP A 10 26.93 2.52 -15.01
C ASP A 10 26.10 3.20 -13.91
N PHE A 11 26.42 2.94 -12.64
CA PHE A 11 25.82 3.65 -11.50
C PHE A 11 26.02 5.16 -11.63
N TYR A 12 27.25 5.61 -11.89
CA TYR A 12 27.54 7.04 -11.98
C TYR A 12 26.88 7.71 -13.19
N LYS A 13 26.87 7.04 -14.34
CA LYS A 13 26.18 7.51 -15.55
C LYS A 13 24.68 7.67 -15.30
N TRP A 14 24.08 6.70 -14.62
CA TRP A 14 22.67 6.76 -14.26
C TRP A 14 22.35 7.83 -13.23
N TYR A 15 23.16 7.94 -12.19
CA TYR A 15 23.05 9.03 -11.23
C TYR A 15 23.10 10.38 -11.94
N SER A 16 24.05 10.57 -12.85
CA SER A 16 24.21 11.82 -13.60
C SER A 16 22.96 12.20 -14.40
N LEU A 17 22.27 11.20 -14.99
CA LEU A 17 21.04 11.43 -15.75
C LEU A 17 19.82 11.75 -14.87
N ASN A 18 19.83 11.34 -13.60
CA ASN A 18 18.69 11.46 -12.68
C ASN A 18 19.02 12.36 -11.48
N LYS A 19 20.04 13.20 -11.62
CA LYS A 19 20.73 13.87 -10.50
C LYS A 19 19.81 14.71 -9.62
N GLU A 20 18.96 15.54 -10.23
CA GLU A 20 18.11 16.47 -9.50
C GLU A 20 17.07 15.74 -8.62
N GLU A 21 16.35 14.78 -9.21
CA GLU A 21 15.35 13.98 -8.49
C GLU A 21 16.01 13.15 -7.36
N LEU A 22 17.13 12.49 -7.66
CA LEU A 22 17.84 11.64 -6.69
C LEU A 22 18.41 12.45 -5.53
N LEU A 23 18.95 13.65 -5.78
CA LEU A 23 19.46 14.52 -4.73
C LEU A 23 18.33 15.00 -3.82
N ASN A 24 17.16 15.36 -4.37
CA ASN A 24 16.00 15.75 -3.57
C ASN A 24 15.55 14.60 -2.65
N LYS A 25 15.43 13.40 -3.20
CA LYS A 25 15.03 12.20 -2.45
C LYS A 25 16.06 11.80 -1.39
N ALA A 26 17.34 11.82 -1.74
CA ALA A 26 18.41 11.47 -0.82
C ALA A 26 18.57 12.50 0.32
N THR A 27 18.40 13.80 0.02
CA THR A 27 18.43 14.88 1.03
C THR A 27 17.25 14.77 2.01
N ALA A 28 16.06 14.40 1.54
CA ALA A 28 14.92 14.14 2.42
C ALA A 28 15.17 12.93 3.32
N GLY A 29 15.74 11.85 2.77
CA GLY A 29 16.10 10.64 3.51
C GLY A 29 17.20 10.88 4.56
N GLU A 30 18.23 11.65 4.22
CA GLU A 30 19.30 12.09 5.13
C GLU A 30 18.73 12.83 6.35
N LYS A 31 17.97 13.91 6.13
CA LYS A 31 17.35 14.70 7.21
C LYS A 31 16.46 13.84 8.12
N PHE A 32 15.73 12.90 7.53
CA PHE A 32 14.89 11.97 8.27
C PHE A 32 15.72 11.02 9.14
N ASN A 33 16.80 10.45 8.57
CA ASN A 33 17.68 9.53 9.26
C ASN A 33 18.47 10.22 10.38
N ASP A 34 19.02 11.40 10.16
CA ASP A 34 19.76 12.15 11.19
C ASP A 34 18.88 12.42 12.41
N LYS A 35 17.68 12.97 12.20
CA LYS A 35 16.74 13.26 13.28
C LYS A 35 16.38 12.01 14.08
N LEU A 36 15.98 10.94 13.40
CA LEU A 36 15.58 9.72 14.08
C LEU A 36 16.75 8.97 14.70
N LYS A 37 17.96 9.08 14.14
CA LYS A 37 19.19 8.53 14.72
C LYS A 37 19.52 9.21 16.04
N GLU A 38 19.47 10.55 16.10
CA GLU A 38 19.68 11.29 17.34
C GLU A 38 18.69 10.85 18.43
N GLU A 39 17.40 10.80 18.10
CA GLU A 39 16.36 10.34 19.02
C GLU A 39 16.59 8.87 19.43
N PHE A 40 16.99 8.01 18.51
CA PHE A 40 17.28 6.60 18.81
C PHE A 40 18.45 6.47 19.78
N LEU A 41 19.53 7.20 19.57
CA LEU A 41 20.73 7.11 20.41
C LEU A 41 20.47 7.64 21.83
N GLN A 42 19.54 8.59 21.99
CA GLN A 42 19.07 9.04 23.29
C GLN A 42 18.22 7.99 24.00
N GLU A 43 17.27 7.36 23.29
CA GLU A 43 16.41 6.33 23.86
C GLU A 43 17.17 5.03 24.11
N TRP A 44 18.05 4.63 23.20
CA TRP A 44 18.74 3.34 23.16
C TRP A 44 20.25 3.54 22.97
N PRO A 45 20.97 4.08 23.97
CA PRO A 45 22.42 4.18 23.87
C PRO A 45 23.02 2.77 23.90
N LEU A 46 24.15 2.56 23.21
CA LEU A 46 24.73 1.23 22.98
C LEU A 46 24.97 0.44 24.28
N ASN A 47 25.42 1.11 25.34
CA ASN A 47 25.64 0.50 26.66
C ASN A 47 24.34 0.03 27.34
N ARG A 48 23.18 0.63 27.04
CA ARG A 48 21.87 0.18 27.57
C ARG A 48 21.53 -1.24 27.11
N ILE A 49 22.08 -1.71 25.98
CA ILE A 49 21.88 -3.09 25.52
C ILE A 49 22.27 -4.11 26.60
N LEU A 50 23.27 -3.83 27.43
CA LEU A 50 23.73 -4.77 28.47
C LEU A 50 22.80 -4.81 29.69
N THR A 51 22.12 -3.70 29.99
CA THR A 51 21.30 -3.53 31.20
C THR A 51 19.80 -3.65 30.96
N ILE A 52 19.35 -3.65 29.70
CA ILE A 52 17.95 -3.79 29.31
C ILE A 52 17.33 -5.09 29.88
N SER A 53 16.08 -5.00 30.33
CA SER A 53 15.28 -6.16 30.72
C SER A 53 14.76 -6.92 29.50
N ILE A 54 14.36 -8.18 29.66
CA ILE A 54 13.89 -8.97 28.52
C ILE A 54 12.59 -8.41 27.92
N ASP A 55 11.70 -7.85 28.74
CA ASP A 55 10.43 -7.27 28.28
C ASP A 55 10.63 -5.93 27.57
N GLU A 56 11.66 -5.17 27.94
CA GLU A 56 12.08 -3.98 27.17
C GLU A 56 12.81 -4.36 25.87
N TYR A 57 13.25 -5.61 25.70
CA TYR A 57 13.91 -6.08 24.49
C TYR A 57 12.93 -6.68 23.48
N VAL A 58 12.16 -7.69 23.90
CA VAL A 58 11.37 -8.55 22.98
C VAL A 58 10.16 -7.84 22.39
N ILE A 59 9.78 -8.25 21.18
CA ILE A 59 8.49 -7.85 20.60
C ILE A 59 7.35 -8.69 21.21
N GLY A 60 6.20 -8.05 21.48
CA GLY A 60 4.97 -8.73 21.88
C GLY A 60 4.75 -8.97 23.37
N LYS A 61 5.56 -8.41 24.28
CA LYS A 61 5.33 -8.51 25.74
C LYS A 61 5.73 -7.21 26.45
N GLY A 62 5.13 -6.93 27.62
CA GLY A 62 5.37 -5.71 28.42
C GLY A 62 4.37 -4.59 28.10
N LEU A 63 4.71 -3.34 28.43
CA LEU A 63 3.98 -2.16 27.93
C LEU A 63 4.08 -2.19 26.40
N GLN A 64 3.00 -2.63 25.74
CA GLN A 64 2.96 -2.81 24.29
C GLN A 64 3.52 -1.57 23.60
N ASN A 65 4.36 -1.78 22.58
CA ASN A 65 4.95 -0.76 21.72
C ASN A 65 6.17 0.03 22.26
N LYS A 66 6.79 -0.40 23.37
CA LYS A 66 7.97 0.29 23.94
C LYS A 66 9.28 -0.52 23.97
N SER A 67 9.32 -1.71 23.38
CA SER A 67 10.54 -2.53 23.37
C SER A 67 11.48 -2.20 22.20
N LEU A 68 12.77 -2.51 22.35
CA LEU A 68 13.79 -2.29 21.32
C LEU A 68 13.44 -2.98 19.99
N CYS A 69 13.06 -4.27 20.04
CA CYS A 69 12.72 -5.02 18.83
C CYS A 69 11.46 -4.46 18.15
N TYR A 70 10.46 -4.06 18.94
CA TYR A 70 9.28 -3.38 18.40
C TYR A 70 9.67 -2.04 17.75
N ALA A 71 10.44 -1.20 18.44
CA ALA A 71 10.82 0.12 17.97
C ALA A 71 11.60 0.07 16.65
N LEU A 72 12.45 -0.95 16.47
CA LEU A 72 13.24 -1.19 15.24
C LEU A 72 12.43 -1.74 14.06
N GLU A 73 11.36 -2.53 14.30
CA GLU A 73 10.60 -3.20 13.23
C GLU A 73 9.22 -2.58 12.93
N LYS A 74 8.46 -2.23 13.96
CA LYS A 74 7.05 -1.82 13.85
C LYS A 74 6.79 -0.41 14.40
N GLY A 75 7.64 0.06 15.31
CA GLY A 75 7.49 1.33 16.00
C GLY A 75 8.19 2.50 15.31
N LYS A 76 8.57 3.49 16.13
CA LYS A 76 9.10 4.80 15.73
C LYS A 76 10.27 4.73 14.73
N TYR A 77 11.14 3.73 14.86
CA TYR A 77 12.38 3.61 14.09
C TYR A 77 12.32 2.58 12.97
N LYS A 78 11.11 2.13 12.57
CA LYS A 78 10.92 1.13 11.51
C LYS A 78 11.58 1.52 10.19
N ASN A 79 11.53 2.81 9.83
CA ASN A 79 12.06 3.36 8.58
C ASN A 79 13.46 3.97 8.71
N LEU A 80 14.07 3.96 9.91
CA LEU A 80 15.41 4.49 10.12
C LEU A 80 16.45 3.62 9.38
N PHE A 81 17.13 4.19 8.39
CA PHE A 81 18.00 3.51 7.43
C PHE A 81 17.31 2.34 6.70
N LEU A 82 17.48 1.13 7.22
CA LEU A 82 17.00 -0.12 6.64
C LEU A 82 15.66 -0.54 7.27
N GLY A 83 14.66 -0.82 6.44
CA GLY A 83 13.47 -1.55 6.86
C GLY A 83 13.81 -3.01 7.17
N ILE A 84 13.43 -3.49 8.36
CA ILE A 84 13.60 -4.90 8.75
C ILE A 84 12.26 -5.61 8.94
N SER A 85 11.18 -5.07 8.39
CA SER A 85 9.84 -5.66 8.41
C SER A 85 9.78 -6.91 7.51
N GLY A 86 9.07 -7.94 7.99
CA GLY A 86 8.93 -9.22 7.28
C GLY A 86 9.85 -10.32 7.81
N GLY A 87 9.55 -11.57 7.47
CA GLY A 87 10.23 -12.74 8.03
C GLY A 87 9.87 -13.04 9.49
N SER A 88 10.53 -14.05 10.06
CA SER A 88 10.27 -14.50 11.44
C SER A 88 10.88 -13.56 12.48
N ALA A 89 10.23 -13.46 13.65
CA ALA A 89 10.78 -12.78 14.84
C ALA A 89 12.09 -13.44 15.35
N SER A 90 12.46 -14.61 14.83
CA SER A 90 13.76 -15.26 15.09
C SER A 90 14.98 -14.40 14.74
N LYS A 91 14.83 -13.37 13.90
CA LYS A 91 15.87 -12.37 13.62
C LYS A 91 16.32 -11.56 14.84
N PHE A 92 15.54 -11.57 15.92
CA PHE A 92 15.94 -10.94 17.20
C PHE A 92 16.61 -11.93 18.16
N GLY A 93 16.76 -13.20 17.79
CA GLY A 93 17.31 -14.25 18.64
C GLY A 93 16.33 -14.75 19.71
N ILE A 94 15.75 -13.86 20.51
CA ILE A 94 14.68 -14.20 21.47
C ILE A 94 13.46 -13.32 21.21
N TYR A 95 12.27 -13.91 21.21
CA TYR A 95 11.00 -13.20 21.06
C TYR A 95 9.89 -13.80 21.92
N TRP A 96 8.84 -13.02 22.18
CA TRP A 96 7.64 -13.51 22.85
C TRP A 96 6.61 -14.00 21.85
N ASN A 97 6.04 -15.17 22.10
CA ASN A 97 4.94 -15.70 21.32
C ASN A 97 3.63 -15.56 22.08
N GLU A 98 2.76 -14.67 21.59
CA GLU A 98 1.49 -14.36 22.28
C GLU A 98 0.50 -15.53 22.32
N LYS A 99 0.49 -16.39 21.31
CA LYS A 99 -0.42 -17.55 21.25
C LYS A 99 -0.07 -18.60 22.31
N THR A 100 1.22 -18.85 22.50
CA THR A 100 1.73 -19.87 23.44
C THR A 100 2.13 -19.29 24.79
N LYS A 101 2.04 -17.97 24.96
CA LYS A 101 2.47 -17.22 26.15
C LYS A 101 3.85 -17.66 26.66
N SER A 102 4.81 -17.78 25.75
CA SER A 102 6.16 -18.26 26.04
C SER A 102 7.24 -17.49 25.27
N TYR A 103 8.46 -17.45 25.83
CA TYR A 103 9.64 -16.97 25.11
C TYR A 103 10.17 -18.05 24.20
N LYS A 104 10.58 -17.66 23.00
CA LYS A 104 11.10 -18.57 21.99
C LYS A 104 12.47 -18.15 21.49
N ASP A 105 13.28 -19.15 21.14
CA ASP A 105 14.57 -18.97 20.50
C ASP A 105 14.44 -18.81 18.98
N GLN A 106 15.58 -18.65 18.31
CA GLN A 106 15.65 -18.53 16.85
C GLN A 106 15.13 -19.76 16.09
N GLY A 107 15.10 -20.93 16.72
CA GLY A 107 14.55 -22.18 16.19
C GLY A 107 13.07 -22.36 16.49
N ASN A 108 12.38 -21.32 16.99
CA ASN A 108 10.98 -21.36 17.42
C ASN A 108 10.71 -22.37 18.56
N LYS A 109 11.75 -22.74 19.32
CA LYS A 109 11.67 -23.59 20.51
C LYS A 109 11.42 -22.74 21.74
N VAL A 110 10.62 -23.28 22.66
CA VAL A 110 10.32 -22.61 23.94
C VAL A 110 11.58 -22.60 24.81
N ILE A 111 11.91 -21.43 25.36
CA ILE A 111 12.99 -21.27 26.34
C ILE A 111 12.38 -21.43 27.74
N PRO A 112 12.84 -22.40 28.54
CA PRO A 112 12.41 -22.53 29.94
C PRO A 112 12.72 -21.26 30.74
N LEU A 113 11.81 -20.84 31.62
CA LEU A 113 12.01 -19.64 32.45
C LEU A 113 13.27 -19.73 33.33
N SER A 114 13.67 -20.94 33.74
CA SER A 114 14.90 -21.18 34.50
C SER A 114 16.19 -20.90 33.72
N GLU A 115 16.15 -20.93 32.39
CA GLU A 115 17.31 -20.71 31.50
C GLU A 115 17.30 -19.32 30.84
N LEU A 116 16.18 -18.61 30.95
CA LEU A 116 15.89 -17.39 30.20
C LEU A 116 16.90 -16.28 30.49
N ASP A 117 17.22 -16.03 31.76
CA ASP A 117 18.13 -14.96 32.16
C ASP A 117 19.56 -15.21 31.65
N GLN A 118 20.02 -16.46 31.71
CA GLN A 118 21.34 -16.84 31.21
C GLN A 118 21.41 -16.71 29.68
N ARG A 119 20.39 -17.22 28.96
CA ARG A 119 20.32 -17.13 27.50
C ARG A 119 20.22 -15.67 27.04
N PHE A 120 19.39 -14.87 27.71
CA PHE A 120 19.22 -13.46 27.37
C PHE A 120 20.49 -12.64 27.69
N SER A 121 21.19 -12.93 28.79
CA SER A 121 22.48 -12.30 29.10
C SER A 121 23.54 -12.56 28.02
N LYS A 122 23.63 -13.80 27.52
CA LYS A 122 24.50 -14.12 26.37
C LYS A 122 24.07 -13.36 25.11
N LEU A 123 22.78 -13.33 24.81
CA LEU A 123 22.24 -12.62 23.64
C LEU A 123 22.60 -11.12 23.67
N LYS A 124 22.45 -10.46 24.83
CA LYS A 124 22.82 -9.05 25.02
C LYS A 124 24.31 -8.83 24.77
N SER A 125 25.16 -9.71 25.31
CA SER A 125 26.61 -9.66 25.10
C SER A 125 26.99 -9.82 23.62
N ASP A 126 26.40 -10.81 22.94
CA ASP A 126 26.66 -11.06 21.52
C ASP A 126 26.24 -9.87 20.66
N LEU A 127 25.06 -9.28 20.92
CA LEU A 127 24.58 -8.10 20.21
C LEU A 127 25.47 -6.88 20.45
N TYR A 128 25.87 -6.65 21.70
CA TYR A 128 26.74 -5.52 22.04
C TYR A 128 28.11 -5.64 21.37
N GLU A 129 28.77 -6.80 21.46
CA GLU A 129 30.12 -6.97 20.90
C GLU A 129 30.14 -6.90 19.37
N ILE A 130 29.15 -7.47 18.67
CA ILE A 130 29.11 -7.39 17.20
C ILE A 130 28.90 -5.96 16.71
N ILE A 131 28.11 -5.15 17.41
CA ILE A 131 27.93 -3.73 17.06
C ILE A 131 29.22 -2.97 17.38
N LYS A 132 29.77 -3.13 18.59
CA LYS A 132 30.97 -2.42 19.07
C LYS A 132 32.18 -2.65 18.17
N GLU A 133 32.44 -3.89 17.76
CA GLU A 133 33.56 -4.20 16.86
C GLU A 133 33.27 -3.77 15.42
N GLY A 134 32.01 -3.83 14.98
CA GLY A 134 31.60 -3.42 13.64
C GLY A 134 31.70 -1.91 13.42
N ILE A 135 31.30 -1.08 14.39
CA ILE A 135 31.44 0.39 14.31
C ILE A 135 32.91 0.85 14.38
N ARG A 136 33.81 -0.02 14.87
CA ARG A 136 35.27 0.18 14.85
C ARG A 136 35.93 -0.37 13.59
N PHE A 137 35.15 -0.92 12.67
CA PHE A 137 35.62 -1.58 11.45
C PHE A 137 36.57 -2.75 11.69
N ASN A 138 36.53 -3.38 12.88
CA ASN A 138 37.37 -4.53 13.21
C ASN A 138 36.79 -5.84 12.64
N PHE A 139 36.65 -5.89 11.32
CA PHE A 139 36.04 -7.03 10.62
C PHE A 139 36.94 -8.26 10.55
N GLU A 140 38.20 -8.18 10.96
CA GLU A 140 39.10 -9.32 11.16
C GLU A 140 38.85 -10.05 12.48
N ASN A 141 38.04 -9.47 13.38
CA ASN A 141 37.64 -10.11 14.61
C ASN A 141 36.90 -11.45 14.31
N PRO A 142 37.23 -12.56 15.01
CA PRO A 142 36.59 -13.87 14.78
C PRO A 142 35.06 -13.88 14.88
N ILE A 143 34.44 -12.90 15.56
CA ILE A 143 32.98 -12.77 15.62
C ILE A 143 32.34 -12.54 14.24
N PHE A 144 33.11 -12.04 13.27
CA PHE A 144 32.68 -11.80 11.89
C PHE A 144 33.13 -12.90 10.91
N ASP A 145 33.63 -14.05 11.41
CA ASP A 145 33.78 -15.24 10.57
C ASP A 145 32.39 -15.87 10.34
N MET A 146 31.87 -15.73 9.12
CA MET A 146 30.52 -16.21 8.77
C MET A 146 30.35 -17.73 8.89
N LYS A 147 31.42 -18.51 9.02
CA LYS A 147 31.38 -19.98 9.15
C LYS A 147 31.69 -20.46 10.56
N ARG A 148 32.54 -19.76 11.31
CA ARG A 148 33.07 -20.24 12.60
C ARG A 148 32.61 -19.45 13.82
N SER A 149 32.04 -18.27 13.63
CA SER A 149 31.60 -17.42 14.74
C SER A 149 30.52 -18.10 15.58
N THR A 150 30.65 -18.00 16.90
CA THR A 150 29.65 -18.44 17.88
C THR A 150 28.68 -17.33 18.28
N ASN A 151 28.87 -16.11 17.72
CA ASN A 151 28.01 -14.97 17.99
C ASN A 151 26.64 -15.19 17.34
N GLU A 152 25.56 -15.08 18.13
CA GLU A 152 24.22 -15.43 17.64
C GLU A 152 23.72 -14.48 16.53
N PHE A 153 24.28 -13.27 16.40
CA PHE A 153 23.84 -12.26 15.43
C PHE A 153 24.63 -12.25 14.11
N VAL A 154 25.72 -13.02 13.99
CA VAL A 154 26.61 -13.00 12.82
C VAL A 154 25.88 -13.27 11.49
N GLY A 155 24.85 -14.12 11.51
CA GLY A 155 24.03 -14.44 10.33
C GLY A 155 22.82 -13.52 10.14
N ARG A 156 22.60 -12.54 11.03
CA ARG A 156 21.40 -11.69 11.07
C ARG A 156 21.67 -10.34 10.41
N SER A 157 22.02 -10.39 9.13
CA SER A 157 22.55 -9.27 8.35
C SER A 157 21.68 -8.01 8.44
N ALA A 158 20.37 -8.13 8.24
CA ALA A 158 19.47 -6.98 8.24
C ALA A 158 19.46 -6.21 9.58
N MET A 159 19.36 -6.93 10.70
CA MET A 159 19.34 -6.32 12.03
C MET A 159 20.69 -5.68 12.36
N VAL A 160 21.78 -6.42 12.16
CA VAL A 160 23.12 -5.94 12.49
C VAL A 160 23.50 -4.76 11.60
N THR A 161 23.27 -4.81 10.28
CA THR A 161 23.55 -3.69 9.37
C THR A 161 22.77 -2.44 9.76
N LYS A 162 21.47 -2.57 10.12
CA LYS A 162 20.67 -1.44 10.59
C LYS A 162 21.31 -0.80 11.83
N LEU A 163 21.68 -1.60 12.82
CA LEU A 163 22.30 -1.10 14.06
C LEU A 163 23.69 -0.52 13.81
N LEU A 164 24.48 -1.06 12.88
CA LEU A 164 25.75 -0.46 12.47
C LEU A 164 25.55 0.92 11.85
N CYS A 165 24.56 1.12 10.97
CA CYS A 165 24.22 2.46 10.46
C CYS A 165 23.84 3.45 11.57
N ILE A 166 23.06 2.98 12.55
CA ILE A 166 22.57 3.80 13.66
C ILE A 166 23.70 4.19 14.63
N TYR A 167 24.53 3.23 15.06
CA TYR A 167 25.54 3.46 16.10
C TYR A 167 26.89 3.95 15.57
N SER A 168 27.15 3.93 14.26
CA SER A 168 28.40 4.47 13.71
C SER A 168 28.40 5.99 13.69
N GLU A 169 29.57 6.60 13.87
CA GLU A 169 29.76 8.00 13.53
C GLU A 169 29.77 8.16 12.00
N GLY A 170 29.13 9.22 11.50
CA GLY A 170 28.96 9.45 10.06
C GLY A 170 28.11 8.38 9.36
N TYR A 171 28.43 8.13 8.08
CA TYR A 171 27.69 7.23 7.18
C TYR A 171 28.57 6.14 6.56
N PRO A 172 29.28 5.32 7.36
CA PRO A 172 30.22 4.34 6.82
C PRO A 172 29.55 3.06 6.28
N PHE A 173 28.21 2.98 6.35
CA PHE A 173 27.40 1.86 5.85
C PHE A 173 26.20 2.41 5.10
N PHE A 174 25.86 1.84 3.95
CA PHE A 174 24.79 2.36 3.08
C PHE A 174 23.38 1.82 3.41
N GLY A 175 23.24 0.97 4.42
CA GLY A 175 21.93 0.64 4.99
C GLY A 175 21.05 -0.28 4.14
N VAL A 176 21.64 -1.22 3.40
CA VAL A 176 20.90 -2.23 2.63
C VAL A 176 21.25 -3.63 3.11
N ASN A 177 20.24 -4.52 3.15
CA ASN A 177 20.46 -5.94 3.37
C ASN A 177 21.04 -6.59 2.11
N ILE A 178 22.37 -6.50 1.93
CA ILE A 178 23.06 -7.01 0.73
C ILE A 178 22.77 -8.50 0.44
N ASN A 179 22.48 -9.30 1.47
CA ASN A 179 22.20 -10.72 1.26
C ASN A 179 20.92 -10.98 0.45
N SER A 180 19.96 -10.04 0.36
CA SER A 180 18.79 -10.22 -0.51
C SER A 180 19.15 -10.16 -2.00
N GLN A 181 20.26 -9.51 -2.36
CA GLN A 181 20.71 -9.31 -3.74
C GLN A 181 22.23 -9.49 -3.87
N LYS A 182 22.73 -10.59 -3.30
CA LYS A 182 24.17 -10.85 -3.19
C LYS A 182 24.91 -10.77 -4.53
N GLU A 183 24.32 -11.31 -5.59
CA GLU A 183 24.89 -11.29 -6.95
C GLU A 183 25.03 -9.85 -7.47
N PHE A 184 24.01 -9.02 -7.30
CA PHE A 184 24.02 -7.61 -7.71
C PHE A 184 25.14 -6.85 -7.01
N TRP A 185 25.17 -6.87 -5.67
CA TRP A 185 26.16 -6.11 -4.89
C TRP A 185 27.60 -6.62 -5.07
N SER A 186 27.77 -7.87 -5.51
CA SER A 186 29.10 -8.43 -5.82
C SER A 186 29.77 -7.79 -7.04
N HIS A 187 29.00 -7.09 -7.90
CA HIS A 187 29.55 -6.30 -9.01
C HIS A 187 30.29 -5.04 -8.54
N PHE A 188 29.98 -4.54 -7.33
CA PHE A 188 30.72 -3.43 -6.71
C PHE A 188 31.89 -3.96 -5.88
N VAL A 189 31.58 -4.82 -4.91
CA VAL A 189 32.57 -5.45 -4.02
C VAL A 189 32.11 -6.86 -3.72
N SER A 190 32.95 -7.86 -3.96
CA SER A 190 32.64 -9.27 -3.64
C SER A 190 32.62 -9.52 -2.14
N GLN A 191 31.70 -10.39 -1.69
CA GLN A 191 31.57 -10.77 -0.28
C GLN A 191 32.61 -11.83 0.12
N THR A 192 33.30 -11.62 1.24
CA THR A 192 34.26 -12.56 1.83
C THR A 192 33.65 -13.35 3.00
N THR A 193 34.26 -14.49 3.36
CA THR A 193 33.84 -15.26 4.56
C THR A 193 34.14 -14.50 5.85
N GLN A 194 35.29 -13.84 5.93
CA GLN A 194 35.62 -12.90 7.00
C GLN A 194 34.94 -11.56 6.74
N GLY A 195 34.26 -10.98 7.74
CA GLY A 195 33.56 -9.69 7.62
C GLY A 195 32.20 -9.75 6.93
N GLY A 196 32.02 -10.67 5.96
CA GLY A 196 30.73 -10.99 5.37
C GLY A 196 29.99 -9.78 4.77
N PRO A 197 28.65 -9.71 4.90
CA PRO A 197 27.84 -8.61 4.35
C PRO A 197 28.12 -7.25 5.00
N TYR A 198 28.71 -7.23 6.20
CA TYR A 198 28.99 -6.01 6.96
C TYR A 198 30.20 -5.29 6.38
N LEU A 199 31.30 -6.02 6.17
CA LEU A 199 32.49 -5.51 5.50
C LEU A 199 32.18 -5.08 4.05
N GLN A 200 31.35 -5.85 3.35
CA GLN A 200 30.91 -5.51 1.99
C GLN A 200 30.12 -4.19 1.96
N ASN A 201 29.19 -3.97 2.91
CA ASN A 201 28.49 -2.69 3.04
C ASN A 201 29.46 -1.52 3.19
N HIS A 202 30.44 -1.66 4.09
CA HIS A 202 31.43 -0.62 4.34
C HIS A 202 32.31 -0.34 3.13
N LYS A 203 32.83 -1.39 2.49
CA LYS A 203 33.71 -1.27 1.33
C LYS A 203 33.04 -0.65 0.11
N ILE A 204 31.72 -0.86 -0.08
CA ILE A 204 30.99 -0.23 -1.19
C ILE A 204 30.91 1.29 -1.00
N ILE A 205 30.61 1.76 0.23
CA ILE A 205 30.67 3.19 0.56
C ILE A 205 32.08 3.74 0.34
N ASP A 206 33.09 3.08 0.93
CA ASP A 206 34.48 3.52 0.83
C ASP A 206 34.96 3.60 -0.62
N LEU A 207 34.59 2.63 -1.46
CA LEU A 207 34.88 2.62 -2.89
C LEU A 207 34.25 3.83 -3.60
N LEU A 208 32.95 4.05 -3.41
CA LEU A 208 32.23 5.14 -4.09
C LEU A 208 32.70 6.51 -3.63
N SER A 209 32.94 6.71 -2.34
CA SER A 209 33.45 7.97 -1.80
C SER A 209 34.87 8.29 -2.28
N LYS A 210 35.70 7.26 -2.55
CA LYS A 210 37.03 7.45 -3.14
C LYS A 210 36.99 7.72 -4.64
N THR A 211 36.10 7.05 -5.36
CA THR A 211 36.03 7.16 -6.83
C THR A 211 35.22 8.38 -7.29
N TYR A 212 34.19 8.78 -6.54
CA TYR A 212 33.32 9.92 -6.83
C TYR A 212 33.14 10.80 -5.57
N PRO A 213 34.14 11.62 -5.21
CA PRO A 213 34.14 12.41 -3.97
C PRO A 213 32.98 13.41 -3.85
N GLU A 214 32.37 13.80 -4.97
CA GLU A 214 31.17 14.64 -5.03
C GLU A 214 29.90 13.93 -4.55
N LEU A 215 29.93 12.61 -4.39
CA LEU A 215 28.82 11.84 -3.84
C LEU A 215 28.95 11.75 -2.31
N GLU A 216 28.15 12.55 -1.62
CA GLU A 216 28.08 12.56 -0.17
C GLU A 216 27.70 11.19 0.41
N PRO A 217 28.50 10.61 1.32
CA PRO A 217 28.23 9.29 1.91
C PRO A 217 26.84 9.16 2.54
N SER A 218 26.33 10.25 3.13
CA SER A 218 25.00 10.30 3.74
C SER A 218 23.85 10.05 2.76
N LYS A 219 24.08 10.32 1.47
CA LYS A 219 23.09 10.19 0.41
C LYS A 219 23.25 8.89 -0.38
N LEU A 220 24.44 8.27 -0.35
CA LEU A 220 24.76 7.06 -1.11
C LEU A 220 23.82 5.90 -0.80
N GLY A 221 23.37 5.73 0.45
CA GLY A 221 22.41 4.67 0.80
C GLY A 221 21.11 4.72 -0.01
N THR A 222 20.50 5.91 -0.07
CA THR A 222 19.29 6.13 -0.86
C THR A 222 19.56 5.96 -2.35
N MET A 223 20.66 6.53 -2.86
CA MET A 223 21.00 6.46 -4.28
C MET A 223 21.26 5.03 -4.77
N LEU A 224 22.04 4.26 -4.01
CA LEU A 224 22.35 2.86 -4.31
C LEU A 224 21.11 1.98 -4.22
N PHE A 225 20.24 2.24 -3.26
CA PHE A 225 18.97 1.52 -3.17
C PHE A 225 18.09 1.76 -4.40
N GLU A 226 17.93 3.02 -4.84
CA GLU A 226 17.18 3.32 -6.06
C GLU A 226 17.82 2.73 -7.31
N TYR A 227 19.15 2.75 -7.41
CA TYR A 227 19.87 2.10 -8.51
C TYR A 227 19.62 0.58 -8.54
N SER A 228 19.65 -0.08 -7.37
CA SER A 228 19.44 -1.53 -7.29
C SER A 228 18.07 -1.96 -7.81
N LYS A 229 17.02 -1.12 -7.68
CA LYS A 229 15.68 -1.39 -8.19
C LYS A 229 15.63 -1.60 -9.70
N LEU A 230 16.50 -0.93 -10.45
CA LEU A 230 16.58 -1.05 -11.92
C LEU A 230 16.97 -2.45 -12.39
N PHE A 231 17.51 -3.27 -11.49
CA PHE A 231 17.98 -4.62 -11.76
C PHE A 231 17.17 -5.68 -10.99
N MET A 232 16.12 -5.26 -10.28
CA MET A 232 15.20 -6.18 -9.61
C MET A 232 14.20 -6.83 -10.59
N GLU A 233 14.16 -6.40 -11.85
CA GLU A 233 13.25 -6.93 -12.89
C GLU A 233 13.48 -8.40 -13.31
N ASN A 234 14.27 -9.22 -12.60
CA ASN A 234 14.42 -10.65 -12.95
C ASN A 234 14.55 -11.62 -11.75
N LYS A 235 14.16 -11.23 -10.53
CA LYS A 235 14.04 -12.15 -9.37
C LYS A 235 12.77 -11.92 -8.53
N GLU A 236 11.75 -11.31 -9.12
CA GLU A 236 10.40 -11.18 -8.52
C GLU A 236 9.36 -12.09 -9.19
N GLU A 237 9.77 -13.21 -9.79
CA GLU A 237 8.82 -14.27 -10.17
C GLU A 237 8.36 -15.14 -8.98
N ASN A 238 8.67 -14.79 -7.72
CA ASN A 238 8.10 -15.49 -6.55
C ASN A 238 8.02 -14.66 -5.24
N SER A 239 7.75 -13.35 -5.34
CA SER A 239 7.10 -12.64 -4.24
C SER A 239 6.40 -11.40 -4.77
N THR A 240 5.08 -11.50 -4.92
CA THR A 240 4.15 -10.38 -5.12
C THR A 240 4.30 -9.35 -3.99
N MET A 241 5.15 -8.35 -4.16
CA MET A 241 5.06 -7.07 -3.44
C MET A 241 4.66 -6.00 -4.45
N ASP A 242 3.36 -6.04 -4.66
CA ASP A 242 2.55 -5.45 -5.72
C ASP A 242 2.60 -3.91 -5.77
N SER A 243 2.57 -3.34 -6.99
CA SER A 243 2.27 -1.92 -7.20
C SER A 243 0.92 -1.52 -6.59
N SER A 244 0.01 -2.48 -6.42
CA SER A 244 -1.23 -2.34 -5.65
C SER A 244 -1.01 -2.04 -4.17
N ASN A 245 0.02 -2.62 -3.52
CA ASN A 245 0.33 -2.33 -2.12
C ASN A 245 0.77 -0.88 -1.96
N ASN A 246 1.49 -0.31 -2.93
CA ASN A 246 1.88 1.09 -2.89
C ASN A 246 0.65 2.01 -3.04
N PHE A 247 -0.23 1.73 -4.01
CA PHE A 247 -1.46 2.52 -4.20
C PHE A 247 -2.43 2.42 -3.01
N ARG A 248 -2.71 1.20 -2.53
CA ARG A 248 -3.56 0.97 -1.34
C ARG A 248 -2.96 1.63 -0.10
N HIS A 249 -1.65 1.52 0.11
CA HIS A 249 -0.99 2.17 1.23
C HIS A 249 -1.09 3.69 1.16
N GLN A 250 -0.94 4.29 -0.03
CA GLN A 250 -1.14 5.73 -0.23
C GLN A 250 -2.57 6.17 0.09
N LEU A 251 -3.58 5.37 -0.30
CA LEU A 251 -4.98 5.63 0.03
C LEU A 251 -5.23 5.56 1.53
N ILE A 252 -4.67 4.56 2.22
CA ILE A 252 -4.75 4.44 3.68
C ILE A 252 -4.10 5.64 4.38
N GLN A 253 -2.89 6.02 3.99
CA GLN A 253 -2.23 7.21 4.55
C GLN A 253 -3.01 8.49 4.26
N SER A 254 -3.71 8.54 3.13
CA SER A 254 -4.59 9.64 2.76
C SER A 254 -5.83 9.69 3.64
N LEU A 255 -6.45 8.54 3.91
CA LEU A 255 -7.64 8.42 4.75
C LEU A 255 -7.35 8.73 6.22
N LEU A 256 -6.17 8.35 6.72
CA LEU A 256 -5.70 8.71 8.06
C LEU A 256 -5.51 10.22 8.23
N LYS A 257 -5.23 10.96 7.15
CA LYS A 257 -5.12 12.43 7.17
C LYS A 257 -6.45 13.14 6.93
N SER A 258 -7.32 12.54 6.11
CA SER A 258 -8.63 13.07 5.78
C SER A 258 -9.65 11.92 5.87
N PRO A 259 -10.58 11.94 6.84
CA PRO A 259 -11.40 10.79 7.17
C PRO A 259 -12.43 10.42 6.11
N ASN A 260 -12.56 11.21 5.03
CA ASN A 260 -13.57 11.02 3.99
C ASN A 260 -12.90 10.90 2.62
N LEU A 261 -13.16 9.79 1.93
CA LEU A 261 -12.60 9.48 0.61
C LEU A 261 -13.69 9.05 -0.35
N ILE A 262 -13.65 9.55 -1.57
CA ILE A 262 -14.44 9.05 -2.70
C ILE A 262 -13.49 8.38 -3.68
N LEU A 263 -13.73 7.10 -3.93
CA LEU A 263 -13.12 6.34 -5.03
C LEU A 263 -14.03 6.49 -6.25
N ARG A 264 -13.55 7.23 -7.26
CA ARG A 264 -14.25 7.42 -8.52
C ARG A 264 -13.51 6.73 -9.67
N GLY A 265 -14.17 6.54 -10.81
CA GLY A 265 -13.52 5.95 -11.98
C GLY A 265 -14.51 5.20 -12.86
N ALA A 266 -13.99 4.72 -13.98
CA ALA A 266 -14.67 3.85 -14.92
C ALA A 266 -15.33 2.61 -14.27
N PRO A 267 -16.39 2.04 -14.87
CA PRO A 267 -17.02 0.83 -14.36
C PRO A 267 -16.07 -0.38 -14.42
N GLY A 268 -16.23 -1.31 -13.48
CA GLY A 268 -15.41 -2.53 -13.44
C GLY A 268 -13.97 -2.33 -12.96
N THR A 269 -13.57 -1.16 -12.48
CA THR A 269 -12.22 -0.95 -11.90
C THR A 269 -12.07 -1.49 -10.47
N GLY A 270 -13.12 -2.08 -9.89
CA GLY A 270 -13.03 -2.73 -8.58
C GLY A 270 -12.98 -1.79 -7.38
N LYS A 271 -13.56 -0.58 -7.50
CA LYS A 271 -13.61 0.45 -6.43
C LYS A 271 -14.20 -0.07 -5.14
N THR A 272 -15.35 -0.75 -5.19
CA THR A 272 -16.03 -1.35 -4.04
C THR A 272 -15.18 -2.43 -3.37
N TYR A 273 -14.46 -3.22 -4.17
CA TYR A 273 -13.53 -4.22 -3.66
C TYR A 273 -12.35 -3.55 -2.94
N LEU A 274 -11.73 -2.54 -3.57
CA LEU A 274 -10.65 -1.76 -2.98
C LEU A 274 -11.08 -1.05 -1.68
N ALA A 275 -12.29 -0.50 -1.62
CA ALA A 275 -12.84 0.10 -0.40
C ALA A 275 -12.91 -0.91 0.76
N LYS A 276 -13.36 -2.15 0.47
CA LYS A 276 -13.41 -3.23 1.46
C LYS A 276 -12.01 -3.66 1.91
N GLU A 277 -11.04 -3.76 0.99
CA GLU A 277 -9.65 -4.05 1.35
C GLU A 277 -9.05 -2.99 2.27
N ILE A 278 -9.26 -1.71 1.96
CA ILE A 278 -8.81 -0.58 2.78
C ILE A 278 -9.46 -0.63 4.16
N ALA A 279 -10.77 -0.93 4.22
CA ALA A 279 -11.50 -1.04 5.48
C ALA A 279 -10.97 -2.18 6.35
N LEU A 280 -10.74 -3.37 5.77
CA LEU A 280 -10.15 -4.50 6.47
C LEU A 280 -8.76 -4.17 7.02
N GLU A 281 -7.91 -3.50 6.24
CA GLU A 281 -6.57 -3.13 6.69
C GLU A 281 -6.60 -2.11 7.84
N LEU A 282 -7.46 -1.09 7.74
CA LEU A 282 -7.58 -0.03 8.76
C LEU A 282 -8.17 -0.51 10.09
N THR A 283 -9.06 -1.50 10.03
CA THR A 283 -9.71 -2.10 11.20
C THR A 283 -8.94 -3.29 11.78
N GLY A 284 -7.74 -3.58 11.25
CA GLY A 284 -6.96 -4.74 11.69
C GLY A 284 -7.63 -6.09 11.39
N GLY A 285 -8.55 -6.12 10.42
CA GLY A 285 -9.34 -7.30 10.04
C GLY A 285 -10.62 -7.49 10.84
N ASN A 286 -11.04 -6.52 11.66
CA ASN A 286 -12.25 -6.63 12.45
C ASN A 286 -13.50 -6.20 11.67
N GLU A 287 -14.24 -7.18 11.13
CA GLU A 287 -15.44 -6.93 10.33
C GLU A 287 -16.55 -6.19 11.10
N ASP A 288 -16.61 -6.32 12.42
CA ASP A 288 -17.58 -5.59 13.25
C ASP A 288 -17.41 -4.07 13.20
N GLN A 289 -16.24 -3.59 12.78
CA GLN A 289 -15.90 -2.18 12.67
C GLN A 289 -16.08 -1.65 11.25
N ILE A 290 -16.64 -2.47 10.35
CA ILE A 290 -16.89 -2.12 8.96
C ILE A 290 -18.39 -2.05 8.73
N GLY A 291 -18.89 -0.87 8.38
CA GLY A 291 -20.24 -0.66 7.89
C GLY A 291 -20.27 -0.62 6.37
N PHE A 292 -21.35 -1.11 5.77
CA PHE A 292 -21.54 -1.07 4.31
C PHE A 292 -23.00 -0.76 3.99
N VAL A 293 -23.22 0.16 3.06
CA VAL A 293 -24.52 0.43 2.45
C VAL A 293 -24.33 0.76 0.98
N GLN A 294 -25.31 0.47 0.15
CA GLN A 294 -25.38 0.95 -1.23
C GLN A 294 -26.52 1.96 -1.35
N PHE A 295 -26.25 3.14 -1.92
CA PHE A 295 -27.29 4.12 -2.16
C PHE A 295 -28.08 3.79 -3.43
N HIS A 296 -29.37 4.10 -3.39
CA HIS A 296 -30.29 4.02 -4.50
C HIS A 296 -31.21 5.25 -4.50
N PRO A 297 -31.91 5.56 -5.61
CA PRO A 297 -32.66 6.82 -5.74
C PRO A 297 -33.75 7.06 -4.67
N SER A 298 -34.22 6.00 -4.02
CA SER A 298 -35.22 6.07 -2.95
C SER A 298 -34.63 6.01 -1.54
N TYR A 299 -33.30 5.97 -1.40
CA TYR A 299 -32.63 5.91 -0.10
C TYR A 299 -32.63 7.30 0.54
N ASP A 300 -33.05 7.41 1.80
CA ASP A 300 -33.25 8.72 2.45
C ASP A 300 -32.69 8.82 3.87
N TYR A 301 -32.91 10.00 4.50
CA TYR A 301 -32.48 10.30 5.86
C TYR A 301 -33.04 9.30 6.89
N THR A 302 -34.25 8.80 6.69
CA THR A 302 -34.95 7.90 7.62
C THR A 302 -34.34 6.50 7.65
N ASP A 303 -33.65 6.10 6.57
CA ASP A 303 -32.88 4.86 6.50
C ASP A 303 -31.46 5.05 7.06
N PHE A 304 -30.86 6.22 6.81
CA PHE A 304 -29.45 6.48 7.12
C PHE A 304 -29.20 6.97 8.54
N VAL A 305 -29.95 7.98 8.97
CA VAL A 305 -29.73 8.70 10.23
C VAL A 305 -30.75 8.27 11.27
N GLU A 306 -32.03 8.54 11.06
CA GLU A 306 -33.12 8.13 11.94
C GLU A 306 -34.49 8.45 11.35
N GLY A 307 -35.52 7.69 11.72
CA GLY A 307 -36.89 7.99 11.33
C GLY A 307 -37.94 7.22 12.11
N LEU A 308 -39.19 7.64 11.97
CA LEU A 308 -40.34 6.97 12.58
C LEU A 308 -40.72 5.72 11.80
N ARG A 309 -40.74 4.56 12.48
CA ARG A 309 -41.15 3.28 11.90
C ARG A 309 -42.34 2.70 12.65
N PRO A 310 -43.32 2.11 11.94
CA PRO A 310 -44.43 1.42 12.58
C PRO A 310 -43.92 0.15 13.27
N VAL A 311 -44.32 -0.05 14.53
CA VAL A 311 -44.11 -1.27 15.30
C VAL A 311 -45.47 -1.84 15.68
N SER A 312 -45.59 -3.18 15.60
CA SER A 312 -46.79 -3.88 16.02
C SER A 312 -46.58 -4.46 17.41
N ASN A 313 -47.45 -4.09 18.35
CA ASN A 313 -47.40 -4.59 19.73
C ASN A 313 -48.23 -5.89 19.92
N GLY A 314 -48.60 -6.59 18.84
CA GLY A 314 -49.38 -7.84 18.89
C GLY A 314 -50.90 -7.66 19.03
N ASP A 315 -51.37 -6.52 19.53
CA ASP A 315 -52.80 -6.23 19.79
C ASP A 315 -53.54 -5.57 18.61
N GLY A 316 -52.94 -5.55 17.41
CA GLY A 316 -53.50 -4.91 16.21
C GLY A 316 -53.36 -3.39 16.15
N ALA A 317 -52.87 -2.73 17.21
CA ALA A 317 -52.49 -1.32 17.20
C ALA A 317 -51.11 -1.12 16.57
N ILE A 318 -50.99 -0.13 15.67
CA ILE A 318 -49.72 0.31 15.08
C ILE A 318 -49.23 1.53 15.86
N GLU A 319 -48.05 1.43 16.46
CA GLU A 319 -47.37 2.53 17.13
C GLU A 319 -46.18 2.97 16.27
N PHE A 320 -45.90 4.28 16.20
CA PHE A 320 -44.69 4.77 15.51
C PHE A 320 -43.59 5.01 16.53
N LYS A 321 -42.47 4.30 16.39
CA LYS A 321 -41.28 4.50 17.22
C LYS A 321 -40.14 5.09 16.41
N LEU A 322 -39.41 6.02 17.02
CA LEU A 322 -38.17 6.53 16.45
C LEU A 322 -37.15 5.39 16.43
N GLN A 323 -36.54 5.17 15.28
CA GLN A 323 -35.49 4.17 15.10
C GLN A 323 -34.27 4.81 14.47
N ASP A 324 -33.11 4.50 15.04
CA ASP A 324 -31.83 4.92 14.46
C ASP A 324 -31.58 4.21 13.14
N GLY A 325 -31.14 4.99 12.15
CA GLY A 325 -30.68 4.52 10.87
C GLY A 325 -29.32 3.83 10.95
N ILE A 326 -28.91 3.22 9.84
CA ILE A 326 -27.70 2.36 9.81
C ILE A 326 -26.43 3.13 10.20
N PHE A 327 -26.28 4.37 9.77
CA PHE A 327 -25.08 5.16 10.01
C PHE A 327 -25.03 5.72 11.43
N LYS A 328 -26.19 6.14 11.96
CA LYS A 328 -26.30 6.59 13.35
C LYS A 328 -25.96 5.46 14.34
N LYS A 329 -26.52 4.25 14.13
CA LYS A 329 -26.18 3.04 14.90
C LYS A 329 -24.69 2.73 14.83
N PHE A 330 -24.10 2.82 13.64
CA PHE A 330 -22.67 2.59 13.44
C PHE A 330 -21.79 3.58 14.21
N CYS A 331 -22.14 4.87 14.18
CA CYS A 331 -21.44 5.91 14.93
C CYS A 331 -21.56 5.72 16.45
N GLN A 332 -22.71 5.27 16.95
CA GLN A 332 -22.89 4.92 18.36
C GLN A 332 -21.97 3.76 18.76
N LYS A 333 -21.91 2.69 17.95
CA LYS A 333 -20.99 1.56 18.16
C LYS A 333 -19.53 2.02 18.24
N ALA A 334 -19.12 2.90 17.32
CA ALA A 334 -17.77 3.47 17.31
C ALA A 334 -17.45 4.31 18.56
N ARG A 335 -18.44 5.08 19.04
CA ARG A 335 -18.32 5.90 20.26
C ARG A 335 -18.20 5.05 21.52
N ASP A 336 -19.00 3.99 21.64
CA ASP A 336 -18.99 3.15 22.83
C ASP A 336 -17.72 2.30 22.94
N ALA A 337 -17.17 1.84 21.81
CA ALA A 337 -15.86 1.19 21.78
C ALA A 337 -14.71 2.08 22.30
N LYS A 338 -14.78 3.40 22.05
CA LYS A 338 -13.78 4.37 22.54
C LYS A 338 -13.80 4.50 24.07
N LYS A 339 -14.97 4.35 24.72
CA LYS A 339 -15.12 4.49 26.18
C LYS A 339 -14.43 3.37 26.96
N THR A 340 -14.25 2.19 26.36
CA THR A 340 -13.61 1.03 27.01
C THR A 340 -12.08 0.97 26.79
N GLY A 341 -11.47 2.04 26.27
CA GLY A 341 -10.02 2.11 26.03
C GLY A 341 -9.54 1.42 24.75
N GLY A 342 -10.46 1.02 23.86
CA GLY A 342 -10.13 0.55 22.53
C GLY A 342 -9.85 1.73 21.59
N GLN A 343 -8.70 1.73 20.93
CA GLN A 343 -8.52 2.50 19.70
C GLN A 343 -8.48 1.53 18.53
N ASP A 344 -9.63 1.38 17.89
CA ASP A 344 -9.75 0.76 16.59
C ASP A 344 -10.48 1.74 15.65
N ASN A 345 -10.05 1.77 14.40
CA ASN A 345 -10.68 2.57 13.36
C ASN A 345 -12.01 1.91 12.97
N PHE A 346 -13.04 2.71 12.75
CA PHE A 346 -14.32 2.28 12.20
C PHE A 346 -14.45 2.82 10.79
N VAL A 347 -14.78 1.98 9.82
CA VAL A 347 -14.88 2.37 8.41
C VAL A 347 -16.28 2.13 7.90
N PHE A 348 -16.93 3.17 7.39
CA PHE A 348 -18.26 3.09 6.78
C PHE A 348 -18.16 3.28 5.27
N ILE A 349 -18.50 2.23 4.52
CA ILE A 349 -18.46 2.22 3.07
C ILE A 349 -19.85 2.56 2.51
N ILE A 350 -19.89 3.52 1.59
CA ILE A 350 -21.10 3.92 0.87
C ILE A 350 -20.87 3.64 -0.62
N ASP A 351 -21.45 2.54 -1.10
CA ASP A 351 -21.36 2.15 -2.50
C ASP A 351 -22.37 2.93 -3.34
N GLU A 352 -21.99 3.30 -4.56
CA GLU A 352 -22.83 4.09 -5.47
C GLU A 352 -23.35 5.40 -4.84
N ILE A 353 -22.47 6.11 -4.12
CA ILE A 353 -22.83 7.26 -3.28
C ILE A 353 -23.54 8.39 -4.04
N ASN A 354 -23.31 8.50 -5.35
CA ASN A 354 -23.95 9.48 -6.22
C ASN A 354 -25.38 9.10 -6.66
N ARG A 355 -25.85 7.88 -6.39
CA ARG A 355 -27.21 7.43 -6.74
C ARG A 355 -28.30 7.87 -5.75
N GLY A 356 -27.94 8.64 -4.73
CA GLY A 356 -28.90 9.26 -3.81
C GLY A 356 -28.55 10.71 -3.55
N GLU A 357 -29.56 11.49 -3.11
CA GLU A 357 -29.41 12.90 -2.78
C GLU A 357 -28.60 13.06 -1.49
N ILE A 358 -27.27 13.05 -1.59
CA ILE A 358 -26.34 13.02 -0.44
C ILE A 358 -26.68 14.11 0.60
N SER A 359 -26.93 15.34 0.14
CA SER A 359 -27.23 16.46 1.04
C SER A 359 -28.53 16.23 1.83
N LYS A 360 -29.52 15.56 1.25
CA LYS A 360 -30.77 15.18 1.92
C LYS A 360 -30.58 13.97 2.83
N ILE A 361 -29.82 12.97 2.40
CA ILE A 361 -29.55 11.75 3.17
C ILE A 361 -28.77 12.07 4.45
N PHE A 362 -27.73 12.90 4.37
CA PHE A 362 -26.93 13.29 5.52
C PHE A 362 -27.61 14.36 6.40
N GLY A 363 -28.50 15.18 5.84
CA GLY A 363 -29.20 16.22 6.59
C GLY A 363 -28.25 17.10 7.40
N GLU A 364 -28.46 17.18 8.72
CA GLU A 364 -27.64 18.00 9.61
C GLU A 364 -26.23 17.43 9.81
N LEU A 365 -26.03 16.12 9.59
CA LEU A 365 -24.72 15.46 9.69
C LEU A 365 -23.72 16.02 8.67
N PHE A 366 -24.20 16.74 7.66
CA PHE A 366 -23.40 17.52 6.73
C PHE A 366 -22.43 18.49 7.41
N PHE A 367 -22.75 18.95 8.63
CA PHE A 367 -21.81 19.73 9.43
C PHE A 367 -20.73 18.84 10.05
N SER A 368 -21.14 17.74 10.71
CA SER A 368 -20.23 16.82 11.41
C SER A 368 -19.39 15.94 10.47
N ILE A 369 -19.72 15.89 9.17
CA ILE A 369 -18.93 15.17 8.17
C ILE A 369 -17.59 15.85 7.90
N ASP A 370 -17.55 17.17 8.06
CA ASP A 370 -16.36 17.97 7.85
C ASP A 370 -15.25 17.52 8.83
N PRO A 371 -14.04 17.21 8.35
CA PRO A 371 -12.94 16.74 9.21
C PRO A 371 -12.68 17.66 10.41
N ASP A 372 -12.86 18.97 10.22
CA ASP A 372 -12.65 19.98 11.26
C ASP A 372 -13.77 20.00 12.32
N TYR A 373 -14.87 19.31 12.09
CA TYR A 373 -16.04 19.23 12.97
C TYR A 373 -16.39 17.78 13.35
N ARG A 374 -15.43 16.85 13.31
CA ARG A 374 -15.59 15.51 13.92
C ARG A 374 -15.63 15.59 15.46
N GLY A 375 -16.27 14.62 16.12
CA GLY A 375 -16.36 14.58 17.58
C GLY A 375 -17.35 15.60 18.17
N GLU A 376 -17.28 15.81 19.49
CA GLU A 376 -18.26 16.65 20.21
C GLU A 376 -18.37 18.09 19.66
N LYS A 377 -17.30 18.64 19.08
CA LYS A 377 -17.28 19.97 18.45
C LYS A 377 -18.23 20.10 17.25
N GLY A 378 -18.59 19.01 16.58
CA GLY A 378 -19.58 19.00 15.50
C GLY A 378 -20.93 18.43 15.89
N SER A 379 -21.27 18.49 17.17
CA SER A 379 -22.56 18.04 17.67
C SER A 379 -23.72 18.80 17.02
N VAL A 380 -24.66 18.06 16.45
CA VAL A 380 -25.88 18.56 15.84
C VAL A 380 -27.10 17.95 16.50
N SER A 381 -28.20 18.71 16.52
CA SER A 381 -29.52 18.18 16.81
C SER A 381 -30.08 17.59 15.52
N THR A 382 -30.46 16.32 15.55
CA THR A 382 -31.07 15.64 14.40
C THR A 382 -32.50 16.12 14.16
N GLN A 383 -33.06 15.79 13.00
CA GLN A 383 -34.42 16.22 12.61
C GLN A 383 -35.48 15.82 13.64
N TYR A 384 -35.32 14.68 14.31
CA TYR A 384 -36.25 14.19 15.34
C TYR A 384 -35.76 14.43 16.76
N ALA A 385 -34.91 15.45 16.97
CA ALA A 385 -34.30 15.71 18.27
C ALA A 385 -35.30 15.88 19.42
N ASN A 386 -36.47 16.46 19.13
CA ASN A 386 -37.57 16.67 20.07
C ASN A 386 -38.28 15.38 20.52
N LEU A 387 -38.01 14.24 19.86
CA LEU A 387 -38.57 12.93 20.20
C LEU A 387 -37.58 12.05 20.98
N HIS A 388 -36.34 12.50 21.19
CA HIS A 388 -35.38 11.80 22.04
C HIS A 388 -35.77 11.93 23.52
N GLU A 389 -35.47 10.91 24.31
CA GLU A 389 -35.66 10.95 25.77
C GLU A 389 -34.64 11.84 26.48
N SER A 390 -33.49 12.11 25.83
CA SER A 390 -32.44 13.01 26.30
C SER A 390 -32.16 14.13 25.30
N ASP A 391 -31.68 15.27 25.78
CA ASP A 391 -31.19 16.39 24.96
C ASP A 391 -29.82 16.10 24.30
N ASP A 392 -29.43 14.83 24.20
CA ASP A 392 -28.12 14.43 23.69
C ASP A 392 -28.02 14.72 22.19
N LYS A 393 -27.02 15.53 21.84
CA LYS A 393 -26.70 15.81 20.44
C LYS A 393 -25.94 14.65 19.80
N PHE A 394 -26.09 14.53 18.49
CA PHE A 394 -25.36 13.55 17.69
C PHE A 394 -24.15 14.19 17.01
N TYR A 395 -23.05 13.44 16.93
CA TYR A 395 -21.89 13.80 16.12
C TYR A 395 -21.27 12.54 15.55
N ILE A 396 -20.51 12.69 14.47
CA ILE A 396 -19.73 11.60 13.91
C ILE A 396 -18.38 11.50 14.65
N PRO A 397 -18.03 10.35 15.25
CA PRO A 397 -16.79 10.18 16.00
C PRO A 397 -15.53 10.38 15.15
N GLU A 398 -14.44 10.81 15.78
CA GLU A 398 -13.15 11.04 15.12
C GLU A 398 -12.50 9.76 14.54
N ASN A 399 -12.83 8.59 15.11
CA ASN A 399 -12.35 7.30 14.64
C ASN A 399 -13.25 6.66 13.57
N VAL A 400 -14.25 7.39 13.05
CA VAL A 400 -15.08 6.96 11.92
C VAL A 400 -14.55 7.55 10.62
N TYR A 401 -14.20 6.66 9.70
CA TYR A 401 -13.77 6.93 8.34
C TYR A 401 -14.89 6.59 7.36
N ILE A 402 -15.08 7.40 6.32
CA ILE A 402 -16.11 7.21 5.30
C ILE A 402 -15.42 7.00 3.95
N ILE A 403 -15.76 5.90 3.27
CA ILE A 403 -15.30 5.61 1.91
C ILE A 403 -16.52 5.51 1.00
N GLY A 404 -16.68 6.48 0.10
CA GLY A 404 -17.68 6.42 -0.97
C GLY A 404 -17.10 5.82 -2.25
N THR A 405 -17.92 5.13 -3.03
CA THR A 405 -17.57 4.73 -4.41
C THR A 405 -18.58 5.33 -5.39
N MET A 406 -18.12 5.73 -6.58
CA MET A 406 -19.02 6.18 -7.65
C MET A 406 -18.44 5.88 -9.03
N ASN A 407 -19.32 5.62 -10.00
CA ASN A 407 -18.96 5.58 -11.42
C ASN A 407 -19.03 6.99 -12.00
N ASP A 408 -18.07 7.35 -12.87
CA ASP A 408 -18.00 8.70 -13.44
C ASP A 408 -19.07 8.97 -14.50
N ILE A 409 -19.57 7.92 -15.17
CA ILE A 409 -20.42 8.02 -16.36
C ILE A 409 -21.91 7.81 -16.09
N ASP A 410 -22.30 7.52 -14.85
CA ASP A 410 -23.72 7.27 -14.53
C ASP A 410 -24.52 8.56 -14.79
N ARG A 411 -25.37 8.54 -15.83
CA ARG A 411 -26.09 9.74 -16.32
C ARG A 411 -27.27 10.16 -15.44
N SER A 412 -27.71 9.31 -14.51
CA SER A 412 -28.90 9.48 -13.66
C SER A 412 -28.57 9.75 -12.19
N VAL A 413 -27.44 10.40 -11.91
CA VAL A 413 -26.88 10.56 -10.55
C VAL A 413 -26.87 12.00 -10.10
N ASP A 414 -26.99 12.20 -8.79
CA ASP A 414 -26.92 13.51 -8.20
C ASP A 414 -25.50 14.07 -8.30
N THR A 415 -25.41 15.34 -8.69
CA THR A 415 -24.14 16.03 -8.75
C THR A 415 -23.69 16.43 -7.36
N PHE A 416 -22.45 16.06 -7.01
CA PHE A 416 -21.83 16.52 -5.76
C PHE A 416 -21.73 18.05 -5.75
N ASP A 417 -22.41 18.68 -4.79
CA ASP A 417 -22.30 20.10 -4.58
C ASP A 417 -20.86 20.50 -4.17
N PHE A 418 -20.52 21.79 -4.33
CA PHE A 418 -19.19 22.31 -4.00
C PHE A 418 -18.85 22.14 -2.50
N ALA A 419 -19.87 22.12 -1.63
CA ALA A 419 -19.68 21.97 -0.20
C ALA A 419 -19.36 20.53 0.22
N MET A 420 -19.77 19.52 -0.55
CA MET A 420 -19.33 18.14 -0.40
C MET A 420 -17.96 17.92 -1.02
N ARG A 421 -17.70 18.53 -2.18
CA ARG A 421 -16.39 18.41 -2.83
C ARG A 421 -15.23 18.83 -1.93
N ARG A 422 -15.42 19.83 -1.06
CA ARG A 422 -14.37 20.26 -0.11
C ARG A 422 -14.18 19.33 1.11
N ARG A 423 -15.17 18.49 1.44
CA ARG A 423 -15.17 17.64 2.66
C ARG A 423 -14.77 16.19 2.38
N PHE A 424 -14.70 15.82 1.11
CA PHE A 424 -14.21 14.54 0.66
C PHE A 424 -12.95 14.72 -0.16
N ARG A 425 -12.00 13.80 -0.01
CA ARG A 425 -10.93 13.65 -0.98
C ARG A 425 -11.42 12.77 -2.12
N PHE A 426 -11.21 13.19 -3.36
CA PHE A 426 -11.57 12.40 -4.55
C PHE A 426 -10.31 11.75 -5.10
N VAL A 427 -10.34 10.43 -5.27
CA VAL A 427 -9.25 9.68 -5.90
C VAL A 427 -9.83 8.84 -7.02
N GLU A 428 -9.20 8.97 -8.19
CA GLU A 428 -9.55 8.19 -9.35
C GLU A 428 -8.86 6.81 -9.31
N VAL A 429 -9.65 5.78 -9.57
CA VAL A 429 -9.21 4.39 -9.70
C VAL A 429 -9.29 4.02 -11.17
N THR A 430 -8.16 4.08 -11.86
CA THR A 430 -8.07 3.80 -13.30
C THR A 430 -8.02 2.29 -13.57
N ALA A 431 -8.43 1.87 -14.77
CA ALA A 431 -8.33 0.48 -15.20
C ALA A 431 -6.88 -0.05 -15.12
N GLU A 432 -5.93 0.76 -15.58
CA GLU A 432 -4.50 0.43 -15.56
C GLU A 432 -3.99 0.17 -14.14
N SER A 433 -4.38 0.99 -13.15
CA SER A 433 -3.96 0.83 -11.76
C SER A 433 -4.44 -0.47 -11.10
N ARG A 434 -5.39 -1.17 -11.73
CA ARG A 434 -6.08 -2.35 -11.20
C ARG A 434 -5.85 -3.61 -12.03
N LEU A 435 -4.95 -3.58 -13.02
CA LEU A 435 -4.64 -4.74 -13.87
C LEU A 435 -4.12 -5.96 -13.10
N HIS A 436 -3.47 -5.76 -11.95
CA HIS A 436 -2.98 -6.86 -11.09
C HIS A 436 -4.09 -7.82 -10.65
N ILE A 437 -5.36 -7.38 -10.63
CA ILE A 437 -6.51 -8.26 -10.35
C ILE A 437 -6.57 -9.43 -11.35
N LEU A 438 -6.11 -9.22 -12.59
CA LEU A 438 -6.09 -10.26 -13.62
C LEU A 438 -5.00 -11.29 -13.34
N ASP A 439 -3.86 -10.89 -12.77
CA ASP A 439 -2.79 -11.82 -12.41
C ASP A 439 -3.27 -12.86 -11.40
N GLU A 440 -3.98 -12.40 -10.36
CA GLU A 440 -4.54 -13.27 -9.34
C GLU A 440 -5.61 -14.23 -9.87
N LYS A 441 -6.37 -13.83 -10.89
CA LYS A 441 -7.54 -14.58 -11.37
C LYS A 441 -7.24 -15.48 -12.55
N LEU A 442 -6.35 -15.06 -13.44
CA LEU A 442 -6.08 -15.71 -14.73
C LEU A 442 -4.70 -16.36 -14.80
N GLY A 443 -3.76 -16.03 -13.88
CA GLY A 443 -2.42 -16.60 -13.86
C GLY A 443 -1.66 -16.34 -15.15
N GLU A 444 -1.09 -17.37 -15.78
CA GLU A 444 -0.33 -17.27 -17.04
C GLU A 444 -1.13 -16.65 -18.19
N ARG A 445 -2.47 -16.75 -18.16
CA ARG A 445 -3.37 -16.16 -19.17
C ARG A 445 -3.70 -14.69 -18.92
N ALA A 446 -3.20 -14.09 -17.85
CA ALA A 446 -3.47 -12.70 -17.51
C ALA A 446 -2.90 -11.70 -18.53
N GLU A 447 -1.74 -12.00 -19.13
CA GLU A 447 -1.08 -11.05 -20.06
C GLU A 447 -1.88 -10.80 -21.34
N GLU A 448 -2.53 -11.82 -21.91
CA GLU A 448 -3.41 -11.62 -23.06
C GLU A 448 -4.60 -10.74 -22.70
N ALA A 449 -5.28 -11.05 -21.59
CA ALA A 449 -6.41 -10.26 -21.08
C ALA A 449 -6.02 -8.78 -20.83
N LYS A 450 -4.85 -8.53 -20.24
CA LYS A 450 -4.32 -7.17 -20.04
C LYS A 450 -4.06 -6.47 -21.37
N THR A 451 -3.47 -7.15 -22.36
CA THR A 451 -3.21 -6.55 -23.67
C THR A 451 -4.51 -6.16 -24.36
N ARG A 452 -5.49 -7.07 -24.44
CA ARG A 452 -6.81 -6.80 -25.05
C ARG A 452 -7.53 -5.65 -24.35
N LEU A 453 -7.50 -5.61 -23.02
CA LEU A 453 -8.10 -4.52 -22.24
C LEU A 453 -7.45 -3.16 -22.52
N ARG A 454 -6.11 -3.12 -22.61
CA ARG A 454 -5.40 -1.87 -22.94
C ARG A 454 -5.72 -1.39 -24.34
N ASN A 455 -5.71 -2.29 -25.32
CA ASN A 455 -6.03 -1.94 -26.70
C ASN A 455 -7.46 -1.43 -26.83
N LEU A 456 -8.42 -2.11 -26.19
CA LEU A 456 -9.81 -1.68 -26.16
C LEU A 456 -9.95 -0.29 -25.50
N ASN A 457 -9.32 -0.06 -24.35
CA ASN A 457 -9.39 1.24 -23.67
C ASN A 457 -8.76 2.36 -24.49
N ALA A 458 -7.63 2.11 -25.14
CA ALA A 458 -7.01 3.08 -26.06
C ALA A 458 -7.93 3.40 -27.25
N ALA A 459 -8.65 2.40 -27.78
CA ALA A 459 -9.63 2.63 -28.84
C ALA A 459 -10.85 3.43 -28.34
N ILE A 460 -11.37 3.13 -27.14
CA ILE A 460 -12.46 3.89 -26.50
C ILE A 460 -12.09 5.36 -26.35
N GLU A 461 -10.87 5.67 -25.91
CA GLU A 461 -10.42 7.05 -25.72
C GLU A 461 -10.29 7.83 -27.04
N ASN A 462 -10.15 7.13 -28.17
CA ASN A 462 -10.10 7.74 -29.51
C ASN A 462 -11.48 7.91 -30.16
N VAL A 463 -12.55 7.35 -29.60
CA VAL A 463 -13.92 7.56 -30.10
C VAL A 463 -14.38 8.98 -29.76
N GLN A 464 -14.95 9.66 -30.76
CA GLN A 464 -15.51 11.01 -30.57
C GLN A 464 -16.55 11.01 -29.43
N GLU A 465 -16.47 12.00 -28.53
CA GLU A 465 -17.34 12.17 -27.35
C GLU A 465 -17.09 11.20 -26.17
N LEU A 466 -16.22 10.19 -26.34
CA LEU A 466 -15.75 9.34 -25.24
C LEU A 466 -14.42 9.85 -24.66
N ASN A 467 -14.05 9.33 -23.49
CA ASN A 467 -12.80 9.64 -22.79
C ASN A 467 -12.50 8.55 -21.75
N SER A 468 -11.45 8.74 -20.95
CA SER A 468 -11.00 7.78 -19.93
C SER A 468 -12.05 7.37 -18.89
N HIS A 469 -13.10 8.16 -18.65
CA HIS A 469 -14.21 7.80 -17.77
C HIS A 469 -15.05 6.62 -18.30
N TYR A 470 -15.02 6.39 -19.62
CA TYR A 470 -15.69 5.29 -20.31
C TYR A 470 -14.81 4.04 -20.41
N HIS A 471 -13.59 4.04 -19.88
CA HIS A 471 -12.76 2.84 -19.90
C HIS A 471 -13.49 1.63 -19.29
N ILE A 472 -13.16 0.45 -19.80
CA ILE A 472 -13.54 -0.82 -19.22
C ILE A 472 -12.51 -1.18 -18.16
N GLY A 473 -12.99 -1.57 -16.98
CA GLY A 473 -12.13 -2.02 -15.90
C GLY A 473 -11.84 -3.53 -15.94
N PRO A 474 -10.78 -3.99 -15.26
CA PRO A 474 -10.35 -5.39 -15.26
C PRO A 474 -11.37 -6.38 -14.71
N SER A 475 -12.36 -5.93 -13.91
CA SER A 475 -13.34 -6.83 -13.31
C SER A 475 -14.22 -7.53 -14.35
N TYR A 476 -14.42 -6.95 -15.55
CA TYR A 476 -15.14 -7.60 -16.64
C TYR A 476 -14.43 -8.88 -17.12
N PHE A 477 -13.09 -8.90 -17.04
CA PHE A 477 -12.26 -10.02 -17.47
C PHE A 477 -12.12 -11.09 -16.37
N ARG A 478 -12.65 -10.86 -15.16
CA ARG A 478 -12.55 -11.83 -14.04
C ARG A 478 -13.28 -13.14 -14.34
N ASN A 479 -14.38 -13.07 -15.09
CA ASN A 479 -15.21 -14.24 -15.39
C ASN A 479 -14.68 -15.05 -16.58
N LEU A 480 -13.58 -14.64 -17.23
CA LEU A 480 -12.97 -15.38 -18.34
C LEU A 480 -12.74 -16.86 -18.00
N LYS A 481 -12.32 -17.16 -16.78
CA LYS A 481 -12.13 -18.55 -16.34
C LYS A 481 -13.45 -19.37 -16.34
N GLU A 482 -14.57 -18.74 -16.05
CA GLU A 482 -15.90 -19.37 -16.08
C GLU A 482 -16.42 -19.52 -17.52
N LEU A 483 -15.96 -18.65 -18.43
CA LEU A 483 -16.22 -18.71 -19.86
C LEU A 483 -15.24 -19.63 -20.62
N ASP A 484 -14.49 -20.49 -19.93
CA ASP A 484 -13.42 -21.31 -20.51
C ASP A 484 -12.39 -20.52 -21.35
N TYR A 485 -12.15 -19.28 -20.95
CA TYR A 485 -11.27 -18.31 -21.62
C TYR A 485 -11.72 -17.95 -23.04
N ASP A 486 -13.02 -18.05 -23.33
CA ASP A 486 -13.61 -17.62 -24.59
C ASP A 486 -13.79 -16.10 -24.61
N TYR A 487 -12.94 -15.43 -25.39
CA TYR A 487 -12.99 -13.97 -25.57
C TYR A 487 -14.13 -13.52 -26.48
N GLU A 488 -14.68 -14.37 -27.34
CA GLU A 488 -15.87 -14.05 -28.12
C GLU A 488 -17.10 -14.02 -27.23
N LEU A 489 -17.26 -14.98 -26.32
CA LEU A 489 -18.32 -14.95 -25.32
C LEU A 489 -18.17 -13.77 -24.36
N LEU A 490 -16.94 -13.47 -23.92
CA LEU A 490 -16.70 -12.25 -23.11
C LEU A 490 -17.16 -10.99 -23.85
N TRP A 491 -16.82 -10.91 -25.14
CA TRP A 491 -17.20 -9.78 -25.97
C TRP A 491 -18.72 -9.71 -26.16
N SER A 492 -19.37 -10.78 -26.64
CA SER A 492 -20.78 -10.78 -26.99
C SER A 492 -21.69 -10.55 -25.79
N ASP A 493 -21.37 -11.14 -24.65
CA ASP A 493 -22.31 -11.23 -23.52
C ASP A 493 -22.10 -10.10 -22.50
N TYR A 494 -20.88 -9.54 -22.41
CA TYR A 494 -20.52 -8.59 -21.36
C TYR A 494 -20.01 -7.24 -21.87
N LEU A 495 -19.14 -7.22 -22.88
CA LEU A 495 -18.52 -5.97 -23.34
C LEU A 495 -19.37 -5.26 -24.39
N LYS A 496 -19.81 -5.98 -25.43
CA LYS A 496 -20.57 -5.41 -26.55
C LYS A 496 -21.85 -4.69 -26.09
N PRO A 497 -22.72 -5.26 -25.24
CA PRO A 497 -23.94 -4.56 -24.81
C PRO A 497 -23.66 -3.24 -24.07
N LEU A 498 -22.60 -3.20 -23.27
CA LEU A 498 -22.17 -1.99 -22.56
C LEU A 498 -21.61 -0.93 -23.54
N LEU A 499 -20.82 -1.36 -24.52
CA LEU A 499 -20.26 -0.46 -25.53
C LEU A 499 -21.36 0.08 -26.45
N GLU A 500 -22.37 -0.73 -26.79
CA GLU A 500 -23.59 -0.27 -27.49
C GLU A 500 -24.28 0.85 -26.70
N ASP A 501 -24.39 0.74 -25.37
CA ASP A 501 -24.92 1.83 -24.54
C ASP A 501 -24.05 3.10 -24.59
N TYR A 502 -22.73 2.98 -24.70
CA TYR A 502 -21.82 4.12 -24.77
C TYR A 502 -21.96 4.92 -26.06
N VAL A 503 -22.04 4.22 -27.19
CA VAL A 503 -22.09 4.82 -28.53
C VAL A 503 -23.53 5.04 -29.04
N ARG A 504 -24.53 4.64 -28.26
CA ARG A 504 -25.95 4.76 -28.63
C ARG A 504 -26.28 6.18 -29.09
N GLY A 505 -26.80 6.27 -30.31
CA GLY A 505 -27.24 7.54 -30.91
C GLY A 505 -26.12 8.30 -31.63
N SER A 506 -24.91 7.75 -31.72
CA SER A 506 -23.89 8.23 -32.66
C SER A 506 -24.24 7.81 -34.10
N TYR A 507 -23.80 8.59 -35.10
CA TYR A 507 -24.11 8.32 -36.52
C TYR A 507 -23.45 7.03 -37.04
N ASP A 508 -22.31 6.66 -36.45
CA ASP A 508 -21.44 5.58 -36.92
C ASP A 508 -21.35 4.45 -35.87
N GLU A 509 -22.46 4.16 -35.18
CA GLU A 509 -22.52 3.19 -34.06
C GLU A 509 -21.92 1.83 -34.44
N ALA A 510 -22.33 1.28 -35.59
CA ALA A 510 -21.88 -0.03 -36.06
C ALA A 510 -20.37 -0.04 -36.41
N GLU A 511 -19.89 0.98 -37.11
CA GLU A 511 -18.48 1.11 -37.50
C GLU A 511 -17.57 1.32 -36.27
N THR A 512 -18.06 2.10 -35.31
CA THR A 512 -17.35 2.31 -34.04
C THR A 512 -17.25 1.02 -33.26
N LEU A 513 -18.34 0.25 -33.12
CA LEU A 513 -18.32 -1.05 -32.45
C LEU A 513 -17.40 -2.06 -33.14
N GLU A 514 -17.35 -2.06 -34.47
CA GLU A 514 -16.43 -2.91 -35.23
C GLU A 514 -14.97 -2.51 -34.98
N THR A 515 -14.68 -1.21 -34.91
CA THR A 515 -13.34 -0.68 -34.59
C THR A 515 -12.92 -1.08 -33.17
N LEU A 516 -13.82 -0.96 -32.19
CA LEU A 516 -13.58 -1.39 -30.81
C LEU A 516 -13.35 -2.91 -30.72
N LYS A 517 -14.11 -3.70 -31.48
CA LYS A 517 -13.93 -5.17 -31.56
C LYS A 517 -12.55 -5.51 -32.15
N LYS A 518 -12.17 -4.89 -33.27
CA LYS A 518 -10.84 -5.08 -33.87
C LYS A 518 -9.74 -4.76 -32.87
N ALA A 519 -9.85 -3.66 -32.13
CA ALA A 519 -8.87 -3.31 -31.10
C ALA A 519 -8.82 -4.34 -29.96
N PHE A 520 -9.96 -4.84 -29.51
CA PHE A 520 -10.04 -5.90 -28.50
C PHE A 520 -9.44 -7.24 -28.97
N ASP A 521 -9.49 -7.54 -30.27
CA ASP A 521 -8.95 -8.78 -30.82
C ASP A 521 -7.43 -8.79 -31.02
N LEU A 522 -6.82 -7.61 -31.12
CA LEU A 522 -5.37 -7.49 -31.29
C LEU A 522 -4.61 -8.14 -30.12
N THR A 523 -3.75 -9.11 -30.45
CA THR A 523 -2.82 -9.75 -29.52
C THR A 523 -1.36 -9.46 -29.89
N LYS A 524 -0.41 -9.63 -28.94
CA LYS A 524 1.03 -9.36 -29.13
C LYS A 524 1.68 -10.05 -30.35
N ASN A 525 1.08 -11.11 -30.90
CA ASN A 525 1.62 -11.83 -32.05
C ASN A 525 1.33 -11.15 -33.40
N GLU A 526 0.28 -10.34 -33.51
CA GLU A 526 -0.15 -9.75 -34.78
C GLU A 526 0.50 -8.38 -35.06
N GLN A 527 1.01 -7.70 -34.03
CA GLN A 527 1.76 -6.44 -34.19
C GLN A 527 3.09 -6.61 -34.92
N LYS A 528 3.62 -7.83 -35.03
CA LYS A 528 4.82 -8.13 -35.83
C LYS A 528 4.54 -8.21 -37.33
N ASP A 529 3.32 -8.55 -37.73
CA ASP A 529 2.97 -8.77 -39.14
C ASP A 529 2.49 -7.47 -39.81
N GLN A 530 1.90 -6.53 -39.05
CA GLN A 530 1.54 -5.19 -39.59
C GLN A 530 2.75 -4.28 -39.81
N ALA A 531 3.80 -4.38 -38.98
CA ALA A 531 5.01 -3.57 -39.15
C ALA A 531 5.88 -3.99 -40.36
N VAL A 532 5.60 -5.15 -40.98
CA VAL A 532 6.31 -5.64 -42.17
C VAL A 532 5.51 -5.35 -43.45
N ALA A 533 4.21 -5.05 -43.34
CA ALA A 533 3.35 -4.75 -44.47
C ALA A 533 3.44 -3.28 -44.93
N ASP A 534 3.65 -2.33 -44.01
CA ASP A 534 3.76 -0.89 -44.33
C ASP A 534 5.11 -0.48 -44.97
N ASP A 535 6.15 -1.33 -44.91
CA ASP A 535 7.47 -1.04 -45.48
C ASP A 535 7.62 -1.50 -46.96
N ASN A 536 6.57 -2.06 -47.58
CA ASN A 536 6.63 -2.64 -48.94
C ASN A 536 5.69 -2.01 -49.98
N GLU A 537 5.03 -0.89 -49.69
CA GLU A 537 4.31 -0.09 -50.70
C GLU A 537 4.97 1.28 -50.87
N GLY A 538 6.03 1.34 -51.68
CA GLY A 538 6.63 2.62 -52.03
C GLY A 538 7.95 2.54 -52.77
N ASP A 539 8.00 1.86 -53.92
CA ASP A 539 8.94 2.20 -55.00
C ASP A 539 8.56 1.46 -56.30
N GLU A 540 7.58 1.98 -57.03
CA GLU A 540 7.48 1.75 -58.47
C GLU A 540 7.10 3.04 -59.21
N ASN A 541 8.08 3.51 -60.00
CA ASN A 541 7.99 4.29 -61.23
C ASN A 541 7.70 5.80 -61.15
N ASP A 542 8.71 6.59 -61.57
CA ASP A 542 8.54 7.46 -62.75
C ASP A 542 9.91 7.87 -63.31
N ASP A 543 10.37 7.10 -64.31
CA ASP A 543 11.33 7.51 -65.33
C ASP A 543 10.53 7.70 -66.63
N ALA A 544 10.34 8.95 -67.08
CA ALA A 544 10.06 9.25 -68.48
C ALA A 544 10.34 10.73 -68.81
N ASP A 545 11.42 10.94 -69.56
CA ASP A 545 11.65 12.12 -70.41
C ASP A 545 10.44 12.37 -71.34
N HIS A 546 9.89 13.60 -71.33
CA HIS A 546 9.83 14.48 -72.50
C HIS A 546 9.21 15.86 -72.23
#